data_AF-A0A9P6Q2R5-F1
#
_entry.id   AF-A0A9P6Q2R5-F1
#
_cell.length_a   1.000
_cell.length_b   1.000
_cell.length_c   1.000
_cell.angle_alpha   90.00
_cell.angle_beta   90.00
_cell.angle_gamma   90.00
#
_symmetry.space_group_name_H-M   'P 1'
#
loop_
_entity.id
_entity.type
_entity.pdbx_description
1 polymer ?
#
loop_
_entity_poly.entity_id
_entity_poly.type
_entity_poly.pdbx_seq_one_letter_code
_entity_poly.pdbx_strand_id
1 'polypeptide(L)'
;MVYRIASKILMVTEETILVIRDVGVQVKTVYLGGRSVSRFIDRSRIADIIINEAITMMHIRVYMAIIVEGEDRMVVVFQHLLPRLNVVLQAYHGARSILFNEKDHS
;
A
#
# COMPACT_ATOMS: atom_id res chain seq x y z
N MET A 1 20.15 -9.16 24.68
CA MET A 1 18.82 -9.82 24.79
C MET A 1 17.68 -8.84 24.53
N VAL A 2 17.68 -7.65 25.15
CA VAL A 2 16.64 -6.60 24.97
C VAL A 2 16.44 -6.16 23.51
N TYR A 3 17.51 -5.97 22.74
CA TYR A 3 17.43 -5.56 21.32
C TYR A 3 16.69 -6.56 20.42
N ARG A 4 16.79 -7.88 20.70
CA ARG A 4 16.09 -8.92 19.92
C ARG A 4 14.58 -8.91 20.20
N ILE A 5 14.17 -8.53 21.41
CA ILE A 5 12.76 -8.41 21.79
C ILE A 5 12.16 -7.12 21.22
N ALA A 6 12.87 -5.99 21.36
CA ALA A 6 12.47 -4.71 20.78
C ALA A 6 12.35 -4.79 19.24
N SER A 7 13.29 -5.47 18.57
CA SER A 7 13.26 -5.69 17.12
C SER A 7 12.03 -6.48 16.66
N LYS A 8 11.57 -7.48 17.43
CA LYS A 8 10.37 -8.26 17.07
C LYS A 8 9.10 -7.43 17.16
N ILE A 9 8.98 -6.53 18.14
CA ILE A 9 7.80 -5.66 18.31
C ILE A 9 7.63 -4.72 17.10
N LEU A 10 8.72 -4.30 16.48
CA LEU A 10 8.73 -3.46 15.28
C LEU A 10 8.52 -4.25 13.97
N MET A 11 8.34 -5.56 14.02
CA MET A 11 8.07 -6.37 12.83
C MET A 11 6.65 -6.11 12.34
N VAL A 12 6.49 -5.85 11.05
CA VAL A 12 5.16 -5.69 10.42
C VAL A 12 4.49 -7.04 10.27
N THR A 13 3.22 -7.11 10.67
CA THR A 13 2.39 -8.32 10.60
C THR A 13 1.32 -8.22 9.52
N GLU A 14 0.73 -7.03 9.35
CA GLU A 14 -0.34 -6.81 8.37
C GLU A 14 -0.15 -5.45 7.70
N GLU A 15 -0.38 -5.41 6.38
CA GLU A 15 -0.56 -4.17 5.62
C GLU A 15 -1.84 -4.28 4.80
N THR A 16 -2.67 -3.25 4.86
CA THR A 16 -4.03 -3.26 4.32
C THR A 16 -4.30 -1.96 3.58
N ILE A 17 -5.01 -2.07 2.45
CA ILE A 17 -5.61 -0.94 1.74
C ILE A 17 -7.13 -1.02 1.87
N LEU A 18 -7.74 0.09 2.28
CA LEU A 18 -9.18 0.27 2.30
C LEU A 18 -9.54 1.38 1.34
N VAL A 19 -10.42 1.09 0.40
CA VAL A 19 -10.85 2.01 -0.64
C VAL A 19 -12.32 2.33 -0.44
N ILE A 20 -12.64 3.61 -0.31
CA ILE A 20 -14.01 4.11 -0.13
C ILE A 20 -14.29 5.09 -1.26
N ARG A 21 -15.18 4.70 -2.18
CA ARG A 21 -15.44 5.38 -3.47
C ARG A 21 -15.45 6.91 -3.38
N ASP A 22 -16.33 7.45 -2.55
CA ASP A 22 -16.58 8.89 -2.50
C ASP A 22 -15.80 9.62 -1.40
N VAL A 23 -14.90 8.91 -0.70
CA VAL A 23 -14.19 9.43 0.49
C VAL A 23 -12.68 9.41 0.25
N GLY A 24 -12.12 8.29 -0.17
CA GLY A 24 -10.69 8.18 -0.42
C GLY A 24 -10.12 6.81 -0.09
N VAL A 25 -8.83 6.79 0.19
CA VAL A 25 -8.06 5.57 0.46
C VAL A 25 -7.39 5.65 1.81
N GLN A 26 -7.49 4.58 2.59
CA GLN A 26 -6.73 4.40 3.81
C GLN A 26 -5.72 3.27 3.65
N VAL A 27 -4.45 3.57 3.89
CA VAL A 27 -3.36 2.59 4.00
C VAL A 27 -3.09 2.36 5.48
N LYS A 28 -3.03 1.11 5.91
CA LYS A 28 -2.82 0.73 7.31
C LYS A 28 -1.69 -0.29 7.43
N THR A 29 -0.83 -0.11 8.42
CA THR A 29 0.24 -1.04 8.80
C THR A 29 0.06 -1.43 10.27
N VAL A 30 0.07 -2.72 10.56
CA VAL A 30 -0.01 -3.28 11.92
C VAL A 30 1.30 -3.98 12.26
N TYR A 31 1.85 -3.64 13.41
CA TYR A 31 3.08 -4.20 13.95
C TYR A 31 2.78 -5.29 14.98
N LEU A 32 3.69 -6.25 15.13
CA LEU A 32 3.55 -7.38 16.06
C LEU A 32 3.33 -6.92 17.51
N GLY A 33 3.88 -5.78 17.91
CA GLY A 33 3.65 -5.18 19.22
C GLY A 33 2.27 -4.52 19.41
N GLY A 34 1.33 -4.68 18.49
CA GLY A 34 -0.03 -4.13 18.56
C GLY A 34 -0.17 -2.67 18.13
N ARG A 35 0.94 -1.98 17.84
CA ARG A 35 0.90 -0.64 17.24
C ARG A 35 0.30 -0.73 15.84
N SER A 36 -0.63 0.17 15.51
CA SER A 36 -1.11 0.36 14.15
C SER A 36 -0.87 1.80 13.70
N VAL A 37 -0.44 1.98 12.45
CA VAL A 37 -0.30 3.28 11.81
C VAL A 37 -1.20 3.29 10.58
N SER A 38 -1.99 4.34 10.43
CA SER A 38 -2.87 4.53 9.27
C SER A 38 -2.63 5.88 8.63
N ARG A 39 -2.68 5.91 7.30
CA ARG A 39 -2.63 7.12 6.49
C ARG A 39 -3.87 7.17 5.62
N PHE A 40 -4.62 8.26 5.73
CA PHE A 40 -5.79 8.52 4.90
C PHE A 40 -5.44 9.53 3.81
N ILE A 41 -5.87 9.26 2.59
CA ILE A 41 -5.70 10.09 1.41
C ILE A 41 -7.10 10.38 0.87
N ASP A 42 -7.44 11.67 0.83
CA ASP A 42 -8.74 12.14 0.35
C ASP A 42 -8.91 11.85 -1.14
N ARG A 43 -10.11 11.47 -1.57
CA ARG A 43 -10.43 11.15 -2.97
C ARG A 43 -10.07 12.29 -3.93
N SER A 44 -10.23 13.54 -3.50
CA SER A 44 -9.93 14.74 -4.29
C SER A 44 -8.44 14.89 -4.61
N ARG A 45 -7.56 14.28 -3.81
CA ARG A 45 -6.09 14.38 -3.96
C ARG A 45 -5.49 13.15 -4.63
N ILE A 46 -6.27 12.12 -4.94
CA ILE A 46 -5.75 10.92 -5.60
C ILE A 46 -5.73 11.18 -7.10
N ALA A 47 -4.53 11.33 -7.66
CA ALA A 47 -4.34 11.50 -9.10
C ALA A 47 -4.46 10.15 -9.83
N ASP A 48 -3.74 9.14 -9.36
CA ASP A 48 -3.79 7.79 -9.93
C ASP A 48 -3.30 6.75 -8.91
N ILE A 49 -3.59 5.49 -9.19
CA ILE A 49 -2.98 4.33 -8.54
C ILE A 49 -2.20 3.57 -9.59
N ILE A 50 -0.96 3.23 -9.27
CA ILE A 50 -0.03 2.57 -10.19
C ILE A 50 0.60 1.33 -9.57
N ILE A 51 1.09 0.45 -10.44
CA ILE A 51 2.04 -0.60 -10.09
C ILE A 51 3.38 -0.20 -10.69
N ASN A 52 4.45 -0.26 -9.89
CA ASN A 52 5.80 0.03 -10.34
C ASN A 52 6.77 -1.08 -9.95
N GLU A 53 7.87 -1.17 -10.69
CA GLU A 53 8.96 -2.11 -10.43
C GLU A 53 10.17 -1.35 -9.88
N ALA A 54 10.65 -1.78 -8.72
CA ALA A 54 11.95 -1.39 -8.21
C ALA A 54 12.99 -2.42 -8.64
N ILE A 55 13.88 -2.02 -9.54
CA ILE A 55 15.01 -2.84 -9.98
C ILE A 55 16.23 -2.48 -9.14
N THR A 56 16.73 -3.45 -8.40
CA THR A 56 18.06 -3.42 -7.77
C THR A 56 18.95 -4.40 -8.52
N MET A 57 20.29 -4.28 -8.37
CA MET A 57 21.26 -5.12 -9.08
C MET A 57 20.95 -6.64 -9.06
N MET A 58 20.29 -7.14 -8.02
CA MET A 58 19.95 -8.58 -7.90
C MET A 58 18.46 -8.86 -7.66
N HIS A 59 17.61 -7.85 -7.49
CA HIS A 59 16.19 -8.08 -7.18
C HIS A 59 15.30 -7.13 -7.96
N ILE A 60 14.26 -7.70 -8.56
CA ILE A 60 13.12 -6.96 -9.10
C ILE A 60 11.99 -7.10 -8.09
N ARG A 61 11.47 -5.97 -7.60
CA ARG A 61 10.35 -5.94 -6.66
C ARG A 61 9.21 -5.12 -7.22
N VAL A 62 8.05 -5.72 -7.33
CA VAL A 62 6.83 -5.03 -7.76
C VAL A 62 6.12 -4.46 -6.53
N TYR A 63 5.64 -3.22 -6.63
CA TYR A 63 4.88 -2.58 -5.57
C TYR A 63 3.76 -1.71 -6.14
N MET A 64 2.69 -1.56 -5.37
CA MET A 64 1.58 -0.66 -5.65
C MET A 64 1.82 0.68 -4.95
N ALA A 65 1.56 1.78 -5.65
CA ALA A 65 1.70 3.12 -5.13
C ALA A 65 0.52 4.02 -5.54
N ILE A 66 0.23 5.01 -4.72
CA ILE A 66 -0.79 6.02 -4.96
C ILE A 66 -0.08 7.34 -5.25
N ILE A 67 -0.40 7.95 -6.40
CA ILE A 67 0.05 9.29 -6.76
C ILE A 67 -0.91 10.29 -6.10
N VAL A 68 -0.36 11.17 -5.26
CA VAL A 68 -1.14 12.14 -4.50
C VAL A 68 -0.81 13.55 -4.98
N GLU A 69 -1.83 14.30 -5.39
CA GLU A 69 -1.69 15.69 -5.81
C GLU A 69 -1.19 16.55 -4.63
N GLY A 70 -0.18 17.38 -4.93
CA GLY A 70 0.45 18.24 -3.93
C GLY A 70 1.48 17.54 -3.03
N GLU A 71 1.83 16.28 -3.30
CA GLU A 71 2.92 15.58 -2.61
C GLU A 71 4.03 15.18 -3.59
N ASP A 72 5.29 15.47 -3.22
CA ASP A 72 6.46 15.11 -4.04
C ASP A 72 6.74 13.60 -4.07
N ARG A 73 6.16 12.85 -3.13
CA ARG A 73 6.40 11.42 -2.95
C ARG A 73 5.11 10.64 -3.08
N MET A 74 5.16 9.57 -3.85
CA MET A 74 4.07 8.60 -3.93
C MET A 74 3.92 7.85 -2.60
N VAL A 75 2.69 7.44 -2.29
CA VAL A 75 2.41 6.61 -1.12
C VAL A 75 2.46 5.15 -1.52
N VAL A 76 3.46 4.41 -1.03
CA VAL A 76 3.57 2.96 -1.23
C VAL A 76 2.59 2.23 -0.33
N VAL A 77 1.75 1.38 -0.90
CA VAL A 77 0.63 0.73 -0.19
C VAL A 77 1.10 -0.38 0.75
N PHE A 78 1.99 -1.25 0.26
CA PHE A 78 2.54 -2.38 1.00
C PHE A 78 4.05 -2.20 1.18
N GLN A 79 4.44 -1.24 2.00
CA GLN A 79 5.82 -0.77 2.10
C GLN A 79 6.77 -1.82 2.68
N HIS A 80 6.28 -2.70 3.56
CA HIS A 80 7.13 -3.60 4.33
C HIS A 80 6.99 -5.06 3.92
N LEU A 81 5.76 -5.53 3.69
CA LEU A 81 5.48 -6.93 3.38
C LEU A 81 5.79 -7.30 1.93
N LEU A 82 5.75 -6.32 1.03
CA LEU A 82 6.05 -6.46 -0.40
C LEU A 82 5.43 -7.75 -1.00
N PRO A 83 4.09 -7.83 -1.06
CA PRO A 83 3.39 -9.02 -1.50
C PRO A 83 3.77 -9.46 -2.91
N ARG A 84 3.47 -10.71 -3.24
CA ARG A 84 3.66 -11.23 -4.60
C ARG A 84 2.76 -10.49 -5.59
N LEU A 85 3.18 -10.46 -6.87
CA LEU A 85 2.52 -9.73 -7.95
C LEU A 85 1.02 -10.01 -8.06
N ASN A 86 0.58 -11.26 -7.88
CA ASN A 86 -0.84 -11.63 -7.95
C ASN A 86 -1.68 -10.91 -6.90
N VAL A 87 -1.17 -10.75 -5.67
CA VAL A 87 -1.86 -10.03 -4.59
C VAL A 87 -1.88 -8.53 -4.89
N VAL A 88 -0.77 -8.00 -5.40
CA VAL A 88 -0.65 -6.58 -5.80
C VAL A 88 -1.62 -6.24 -6.94
N LEU A 89 -1.71 -7.09 -7.96
CA LEU A 89 -2.65 -6.94 -9.08
C LEU A 89 -4.10 -7.00 -8.61
N GLN A 90 -4.44 -7.95 -7.74
CA GLN A 90 -5.79 -8.05 -7.19
C GLN A 90 -6.19 -6.78 -6.42
N ALA A 91 -5.30 -6.27 -5.57
CA ALA A 91 -5.52 -5.02 -4.84
C ALA A 91 -5.62 -3.82 -5.79
N TYR A 92 -4.80 -3.78 -6.84
CA TYR A 92 -4.82 -2.73 -7.86
C TYR A 92 -6.14 -2.69 -8.63
N HIS A 93 -6.59 -3.82 -9.18
CA HIS A 93 -7.84 -3.89 -9.94
C HIS A 93 -9.04 -3.55 -9.05
N GLY A 94 -9.10 -4.10 -7.83
CA GLY A 94 -10.15 -3.77 -6.87
C GLY A 94 -10.16 -2.30 -6.45
N ALA A 95 -8.99 -1.68 -6.29
CA ALA A 95 -8.90 -0.25 -5.96
C ALA A 95 -9.35 0.63 -7.13
N ARG A 96 -8.91 0.33 -8.36
CA ARG A 96 -9.28 1.10 -9.55
C ARG A 96 -10.76 0.96 -9.90
N SER A 97 -11.34 -0.23 -9.78
CA SER A 97 -12.76 -0.44 -10.05
C SER A 97 -13.64 0.38 -9.10
N ILE A 98 -13.21 0.56 -7.85
CA ILE A 98 -13.94 1.38 -6.86
C ILE A 98 -13.71 2.88 -7.07
N LEU A 99 -12.48 3.34 -7.31
CA LEU A 99 -12.13 4.77 -7.37
C LEU A 99 -12.42 5.45 -8.71
N PHE A 100 -12.25 4.70 -9.80
CA PHE A 100 -12.36 5.21 -11.17
C PHE A 100 -13.52 4.57 -11.94
N ASN A 101 -14.29 3.68 -11.30
CA ASN A 101 -15.43 3.00 -11.90
C ASN A 101 -15.07 2.23 -13.19
N GLU A 102 -13.85 1.69 -13.22
CA GLU A 102 -13.35 0.86 -14.32
C GLU A 102 -13.88 -0.58 -14.20
N LYS A 103 -14.08 -1.24 -15.35
CA LYS A 103 -14.47 -2.65 -15.35
C LYS A 103 -13.33 -3.49 -14.79
N ASP A 104 -13.64 -4.40 -13.88
CA ASP A 104 -12.68 -5.39 -13.38
C ASP A 104 -12.23 -6.29 -14.55
N HIS A 105 -10.92 -6.37 -14.78
CA HIS A 105 -10.31 -7.20 -15.84
C HIS A 105 -9.83 -8.54 -15.26
N SER A 106 -10.61 -9.12 -14.36
CA SER A 106 -10.29 -10.39 -13.67
C SER A 106 -10.19 -11.58 -14.62
#